data_AF-A0A961ADK2-F1
#
_entry.id   AF-A0A961ADK2-F1
#
_cell.length_a   1.000
_cell.length_b   1.000
_cell.length_c   1.000
_cell.angle_alpha   90.00
_cell.angle_beta   90.00
_cell.angle_gamma   90.00
#
_symmetry.space_group_name_H-M   'P 1'
#
loop_
_entity.id
_entity.type
_entity.pdbx_description
1 polymer ?
#
loop_
_entity_poly.entity_id
_entity_poly.type
_entity_poly.pdbx_seq_one_letter_code
_entity_poly.pdbx_strand_id
1 'polypeptide(L)'
;MAQNAMLLDSQFEQDFAVYEAWQEKWIRPVTKAVFNHSFGEAEHLLDAARTEIASGRLSSNLRAALVYPLELAYCRVYWHDVRGGFTQRQYEELIDRLSIPSQSSIAEYARRLHLVAIRCICSDKAYEQPSKAELEELLAPLPDKLSIRAWQEVALWAFRNNELEVLERAFEVFLINPPSLLGQARWQRVNLMYQLLSGKATRRDVYESLILLEIRPQLSEFRRNFWPKCVELGLVDNELEELLEQKSQQIMSGQSDPARERRTKSFLGT
;
A
#
# COMPACT_ATOMS: atom_id res chain seq x y z
N MET A 1 6.25 28.95 11.11
CA MET A 1 7.49 28.20 10.85
C MET A 1 7.50 27.84 9.38
N ALA A 2 8.52 28.24 8.62
CA ALA A 2 8.61 27.90 7.20
C ALA A 2 8.93 26.41 7.07
N GLN A 3 7.99 25.61 6.57
CA GLN A 3 8.20 24.20 6.28
C GLN A 3 9.09 24.10 5.03
N ASN A 4 10.25 23.45 5.16
CA ASN A 4 11.12 23.14 4.04
C ASN A 4 10.42 22.13 3.12
N ALA A 5 9.74 22.62 2.09
CA ALA A 5 9.33 21.80 0.96
C ALA A 5 10.59 21.10 0.41
N MET A 6 10.50 19.79 0.14
CA MET A 6 11.59 19.09 -0.53
C MET A 6 11.89 19.77 -1.86
N LEU A 7 13.10 20.30 -2.02
CA LEU A 7 13.57 20.82 -3.30
C LEU A 7 13.83 19.63 -4.23
N LEU A 8 12.98 19.50 -5.24
CA LEU A 8 13.13 18.53 -6.33
C LEU A 8 14.10 19.13 -7.34
N ASP A 9 15.40 18.90 -7.15
CA ASP A 9 16.42 19.26 -8.12
C ASP A 9 16.59 18.17 -9.20
N SER A 10 17.36 18.48 -10.25
CA SER A 10 17.60 17.54 -11.35
C SER A 10 18.29 16.25 -10.91
N GLN A 11 19.08 16.29 -9.83
CA GLN A 11 19.72 15.11 -9.27
C GLN A 11 18.68 14.22 -8.56
N PHE A 12 17.75 14.81 -7.82
CA PHE A 12 16.63 14.10 -7.21
C PHE A 12 15.79 13.38 -8.27
N GLU A 13 15.44 14.04 -9.37
CA GLU A 13 14.63 13.42 -10.43
C GLU A 13 15.33 12.21 -11.07
N GLN A 14 16.63 12.31 -11.31
CA GLN A 14 17.43 11.19 -11.84
C GLN A 14 17.51 10.04 -10.83
N ASP A 15 17.81 10.33 -9.57
CA ASP A 15 17.87 9.33 -8.51
C ASP A 15 16.49 8.70 -8.27
N PHE A 16 15.41 9.48 -8.36
CA PHE A 16 14.04 9.01 -8.21
C PHE A 16 13.65 8.03 -9.31
N ALA A 17 14.00 8.30 -10.58
CA ALA A 17 13.75 7.37 -11.68
C ALA A 17 14.46 6.02 -11.48
N VAL A 18 15.71 6.04 -11.01
CA VAL A 18 16.46 4.82 -10.68
C VAL A 18 15.82 4.09 -9.50
N TYR A 19 15.41 4.84 -8.47
CA TYR A 19 14.74 4.32 -7.29
C TYR A 19 13.40 3.63 -7.61
N GLU A 20 12.58 4.22 -8.49
CA GLU A 20 11.33 3.61 -8.95
C GLU A 20 11.58 2.35 -9.78
N ALA A 21 12.50 2.41 -10.75
CA ALA A 21 12.85 1.25 -11.57
C ALA A 21 13.38 0.08 -10.71
N TRP A 22 14.18 0.38 -9.69
CA TRP A 22 14.69 -0.62 -8.76
C TRP A 22 13.57 -1.26 -7.94
N GLN A 23 12.61 -0.47 -7.45
CA GLN A 23 11.46 -1.01 -6.72
C GLN A 23 10.59 -1.92 -7.60
N GLU A 24 10.36 -1.55 -8.86
CA GLU A 24 9.61 -2.39 -9.80
C GLU A 24 10.36 -3.70 -10.10
N LYS A 25 11.69 -3.65 -10.19
CA LYS A 25 12.53 -4.82 -10.40
C LYS A 25 12.54 -5.77 -9.20
N TRP A 26 12.62 -5.25 -7.98
CA TRP A 26 12.88 -6.08 -6.79
C TRP A 26 11.69 -6.19 -5.83
N ILE A 27 11.11 -5.06 -5.45
CA ILE A 27 10.10 -4.99 -4.39
C ILE A 27 8.74 -5.49 -4.85
N ARG A 28 8.37 -5.20 -6.10
CA ARG A 28 7.10 -5.69 -6.66
C ARG A 28 7.07 -7.21 -6.79
N PRO A 29 8.11 -7.90 -7.31
CA PRO A 29 8.19 -9.35 -7.25
C PRO A 29 8.18 -9.93 -5.84
N VAL A 30 8.91 -9.34 -4.88
CA VAL A 30 8.87 -9.78 -3.48
C VAL A 30 7.45 -9.71 -2.92
N THR A 31 6.75 -8.58 -3.12
CA THR A 31 5.37 -8.40 -2.66
C THR A 31 4.44 -9.45 -3.29
N LYS A 32 4.62 -9.73 -4.58
CA LYS A 32 3.85 -10.77 -5.29
C LYS A 32 4.11 -12.16 -4.70
N ALA A 33 5.38 -12.51 -4.45
CA ALA A 33 5.76 -13.78 -3.86
C ALA A 33 5.17 -13.95 -2.45
N VAL A 34 5.23 -12.90 -1.61
CA VAL A 34 4.60 -12.88 -0.28
C VAL A 34 3.10 -13.12 -0.36
N PHE A 35 2.40 -12.43 -1.27
CA PHE A 35 0.94 -12.61 -1.43
C PHE A 35 0.54 -13.98 -1.98
N ASN A 36 1.45 -14.65 -2.69
CA ASN A 36 1.27 -16.03 -3.14
C ASN A 36 1.75 -17.07 -2.11
N HIS A 37 2.16 -16.64 -0.91
CA HIS A 37 2.77 -17.49 0.13
C HIS A 37 4.04 -18.23 -0.34
N SER A 38 4.73 -17.71 -1.36
CA SER A 38 6.02 -18.19 -1.86
C SER A 38 7.17 -17.55 -1.08
N PHE A 39 7.25 -17.77 0.23
CA PHE A 39 8.21 -17.06 1.10
C PHE A 39 9.68 -17.31 0.74
N GLY A 40 10.05 -18.53 0.31
CA GLY A 40 11.42 -18.80 -0.14
C GLY A 40 11.81 -18.04 -1.41
N GLU A 41 10.86 -17.81 -2.33
CA GLU A 41 11.08 -16.95 -3.50
C GLU A 41 11.27 -15.49 -3.07
N ALA A 42 10.43 -15.02 -2.14
CA ALA A 42 10.54 -13.67 -1.59
C ALA A 42 11.90 -13.44 -0.89
N GLU A 43 12.38 -14.39 -0.09
CA GLU A 43 13.70 -14.33 0.55
C GLU A 43 14.84 -14.29 -0.47
N HIS A 44 14.82 -15.18 -1.48
CA HIS A 44 15.82 -15.18 -2.53
C HIS A 44 15.88 -13.85 -3.30
N LEU A 45 14.72 -13.26 -3.60
CA LEU A 45 14.63 -11.95 -4.24
C LEU A 45 15.19 -10.82 -3.35
N LEU A 46 14.93 -10.87 -2.04
CA LEU A 46 15.48 -9.91 -1.07
C LEU A 46 17.00 -10.01 -0.97
N ASP A 47 17.57 -11.22 -0.97
CA ASP A 47 19.01 -11.44 -0.94
C ASP A 47 19.71 -10.96 -2.21
N ALA A 48 19.09 -11.19 -3.37
CA ALA A 48 19.58 -10.66 -4.65
C ALA A 48 19.55 -9.12 -4.66
N ALA A 49 18.48 -8.50 -4.15
CA ALA A 49 18.36 -7.05 -4.01
C ALA A 49 19.44 -6.47 -3.07
N ARG A 50 19.73 -7.13 -1.94
CA ARG A 50 20.83 -6.76 -1.02
C ARG A 50 22.18 -6.81 -1.70
N THR A 51 22.42 -7.85 -2.49
CA THR A 51 23.67 -8.01 -3.24
C THR A 51 23.86 -6.88 -4.26
N GLU A 52 22.80 -6.44 -4.93
CA GLU A 52 22.87 -5.31 -5.85
C GLU A 52 23.21 -3.99 -5.14
N ILE A 53 22.58 -3.71 -3.99
CA ILE A 53 22.91 -2.55 -3.16
C ILE A 53 24.39 -2.59 -2.71
N ALA A 54 24.88 -3.77 -2.33
CA ALA A 54 26.26 -3.98 -1.90
C ALA A 54 27.29 -3.92 -3.05
N SER A 55 26.87 -4.11 -4.30
CA SER A 55 27.77 -4.21 -5.48
C SER A 55 28.58 -2.95 -5.79
N GLY A 56 28.27 -1.81 -5.16
CA GLY A 56 28.97 -0.54 -5.35
C GLY A 56 28.64 0.20 -6.66
N ARG A 57 27.72 -0.33 -7.48
CA ARG A 57 27.29 0.31 -8.75
C ARG A 57 26.34 1.50 -8.56
N LEU A 58 25.76 1.63 -7.38
CA LEU A 58 24.80 2.68 -7.02
C LEU A 58 25.49 3.78 -6.23
N SER A 59 25.04 5.03 -6.39
CA SER A 59 25.52 6.17 -5.60
C SER A 59 25.28 5.94 -4.10
N SER A 60 26.05 6.62 -3.23
CA SER A 60 25.83 6.55 -1.77
C SER A 60 24.41 6.95 -1.37
N ASN A 61 23.87 7.99 -2.03
CA ASN A 61 22.53 8.49 -1.81
C ASN A 61 21.45 7.46 -2.18
N LEU A 62 21.57 6.84 -3.36
CA LEU A 62 20.66 5.79 -3.79
C LEU A 62 20.74 4.57 -2.89
N ARG A 63 21.94 4.13 -2.51
CA ARG A 63 22.10 3.00 -1.58
C ARG A 63 21.39 3.27 -0.25
N ALA A 64 21.53 4.47 0.31
CA ALA A 64 20.82 4.86 1.52
C ALA A 64 19.29 4.85 1.32
N ALA A 65 18.79 5.34 0.20
CA ALA A 65 17.36 5.36 -0.10
C ALA A 65 16.75 3.97 -0.31
N LEU A 66 17.49 3.03 -0.92
CA LEU A 66 16.99 1.71 -1.29
C LEU A 66 16.92 0.72 -0.11
N VAL A 67 17.56 1.04 1.02
CA VAL A 67 17.44 0.25 2.25
C VAL A 67 16.00 0.25 2.77
N TYR A 68 15.31 1.39 2.71
CA TYR A 68 13.96 1.53 3.28
C TYR A 68 12.88 0.64 2.62
N PRO A 69 12.74 0.61 1.27
CA PRO A 69 11.80 -0.30 0.64
C PRO A 69 12.16 -1.77 0.85
N LEU A 70 13.45 -2.09 0.96
CA LEU A 70 13.91 -3.43 1.28
C LEU A 70 13.50 -3.85 2.70
N GLU A 71 13.66 -2.96 3.70
CA GLU A 71 13.23 -3.20 5.08
C GLU A 71 11.72 -3.41 5.18
N LEU A 72 10.91 -2.58 4.51
CA LEU A 72 9.46 -2.76 4.47
C LEU A 72 9.07 -4.10 3.82
N ALA A 73 9.71 -4.47 2.72
CA ALA A 73 9.45 -5.75 2.05
C ALA A 73 9.82 -6.94 2.93
N TYR A 74 10.94 -6.85 3.66
CA TYR A 74 11.33 -7.84 4.66
C TYR A 74 10.27 -7.94 5.77
N CYS A 75 9.82 -6.81 6.35
CA CYS A 75 8.77 -6.84 7.37
C CYS A 75 7.49 -7.51 6.86
N ARG A 76 7.10 -7.28 5.60
CA ARG A 76 5.95 -7.95 4.97
C ARG A 76 6.15 -9.47 4.88
N VAL A 77 7.33 -9.96 4.52
CA VAL A 77 7.62 -11.40 4.56
C VAL A 77 7.36 -11.96 5.95
N TYR A 78 7.91 -11.35 7.01
CA TYR A 78 7.80 -11.85 8.38
C TYR A 78 6.41 -11.66 9.01
N TRP A 79 5.66 -10.64 8.61
CA TRP A 79 4.26 -10.45 9.03
C TRP A 79 3.32 -11.48 8.41
N HIS A 80 3.62 -11.94 7.20
CA HIS A 80 2.78 -12.86 6.45
C HIS A 80 3.25 -14.32 6.56
N ASP A 81 4.52 -14.57 6.85
CA ASP A 81 5.05 -15.89 7.16
C ASP A 81 4.67 -16.26 8.60
N VAL A 82 3.94 -17.36 8.75
CA VAL A 82 3.31 -17.82 10.00
C VAL A 82 4.36 -18.29 11.04
N ARG A 83 5.65 -18.34 10.67
CA ARG A 83 6.73 -19.01 11.42
C ARG A 83 7.27 -18.27 12.65
N GLY A 84 6.81 -17.06 12.97
CA GLY A 84 7.29 -16.41 14.19
C GLY A 84 6.77 -15.01 14.47
N GLY A 85 6.13 -14.36 13.50
CA GLY A 85 5.66 -12.99 13.64
C GLY A 85 6.81 -11.97 13.77
N PHE A 86 6.50 -10.73 13.44
CA PHE A 86 7.35 -9.59 13.73
C PHE A 86 7.03 -9.12 15.15
N THR A 87 8.02 -9.05 16.02
CA THR A 87 7.83 -8.71 17.44
C THR A 87 7.71 -7.20 17.67
N GLN A 88 7.12 -6.81 18.81
CA GLN A 88 7.10 -5.41 19.28
C GLN A 88 8.50 -4.79 19.29
N ARG A 89 9.49 -5.51 19.80
CA ARG A 89 10.87 -5.03 19.85
C ARG A 89 11.45 -4.77 18.46
N GLN A 90 11.20 -5.67 17.50
CA GLN A 90 11.65 -5.47 16.11
C GLN A 90 10.95 -4.29 15.44
N TYR A 91 9.69 -4.03 15.80
CA TYR A 91 8.96 -2.84 15.37
C TYR A 91 9.58 -1.56 15.94
N GLU A 92 9.79 -1.49 17.25
CA GLU A 92 10.41 -0.34 17.91
C GLU A 92 11.81 -0.06 17.35
N GLU A 93 12.65 -1.08 17.22
CA GLU A 93 13.98 -0.95 16.61
C GLU A 93 13.92 -0.42 15.17
N LEU A 94 12.91 -0.82 14.39
CA LEU A 94 12.72 -0.33 13.03
C LEU A 94 12.25 1.14 13.02
N ILE A 95 11.29 1.50 13.88
CA ILE A 95 10.82 2.88 14.01
C ILE A 95 11.96 3.80 14.44
N ASP A 96 12.78 3.38 15.40
CA ASP A 96 13.94 4.15 15.86
C ASP A 96 14.93 4.41 14.72
N ARG A 97 15.26 3.37 13.94
CA ARG A 97 16.13 3.53 12.75
C ARG A 97 15.53 4.47 11.71
N LEU A 98 14.23 4.33 11.43
CA LEU A 98 13.53 5.17 10.46
C LEU A 98 13.28 6.59 10.95
N SER A 99 13.39 6.85 12.24
CA SER A 99 13.19 8.19 12.82
C SER A 99 14.43 9.09 12.66
N ILE A 100 15.60 8.51 12.35
CA ILE A 100 16.84 9.25 12.13
C ILE A 100 16.80 9.93 10.75
N PRO A 101 16.81 11.28 10.68
CA PRO A 101 16.76 12.00 9.41
C PRO A 101 17.95 11.68 8.51
N SER A 102 17.72 11.64 7.20
CA SER A 102 18.78 11.49 6.21
C SER A 102 19.22 12.84 5.65
N GLN A 103 20.52 12.95 5.35
CA GLN A 103 21.09 14.16 4.73
C GLN A 103 20.83 14.22 3.21
N SER A 104 20.54 13.07 2.58
CA SER A 104 20.24 12.99 1.15
C SER A 104 18.74 13.19 0.90
N SER A 105 18.37 14.02 -0.08
CA SER A 105 16.98 14.30 -0.44
C SER A 105 16.20 13.03 -0.82
N ILE A 106 16.76 12.16 -1.66
CA ILE A 106 16.13 10.89 -2.06
C ILE A 106 16.03 9.90 -0.91
N ALA A 107 17.03 9.86 -0.03
CA ALA A 107 16.98 8.98 1.13
C ALA A 107 15.99 9.48 2.19
N GLU A 108 15.91 10.79 2.42
CA GLU A 108 14.93 11.40 3.33
C GLU A 108 13.50 11.21 2.81
N TYR A 109 13.30 11.37 1.50
CA TYR A 109 12.05 11.02 0.82
C TYR A 109 11.65 9.57 1.08
N ALA A 110 12.56 8.63 0.77
CA ALA A 110 12.31 7.21 0.93
C ALA A 110 12.05 6.86 2.41
N ARG A 111 12.82 7.43 3.34
CA ARG A 111 12.63 7.27 4.79
C ARG A 111 11.22 7.65 5.21
N ARG A 112 10.77 8.87 4.89
CA ARG A 112 9.43 9.37 5.25
C ARG A 112 8.33 8.52 4.64
N LEU A 113 8.44 8.19 3.36
CA LEU A 113 7.47 7.34 2.65
C LEU A 113 7.29 5.99 3.36
N HIS A 114 8.41 5.36 3.75
CA HIS A 114 8.40 4.06 4.40
C HIS A 114 7.98 4.13 5.87
N LEU A 115 8.35 5.19 6.58
CA LEU A 115 7.90 5.43 7.94
C LEU A 115 6.37 5.58 7.98
N VAL A 116 5.78 6.36 7.07
CA VAL A 116 4.31 6.44 6.94
C VAL A 116 3.70 5.07 6.69
N ALA A 117 4.24 4.31 5.73
CA ALA A 117 3.73 2.99 5.42
C ALA A 117 3.80 2.03 6.62
N ILE A 118 4.91 2.02 7.36
CA ILE A 118 5.10 1.16 8.52
C ILE A 118 4.17 1.56 9.65
N ARG A 119 4.07 2.85 9.98
CA ARG A 119 3.16 3.35 11.04
C ARG A 119 1.71 3.00 10.72
N CYS A 120 1.27 3.19 9.48
CA CYS A 120 -0.09 2.85 9.06
C CYS A 120 -0.36 1.34 9.01
N ILE A 121 0.56 0.51 8.51
CA ILE A 121 0.40 -0.96 8.44
C ILE A 121 0.41 -1.58 9.85
N CYS A 122 1.30 -1.12 10.73
CA CYS A 122 1.50 -1.70 12.05
C CYS A 122 0.37 -1.36 13.03
N SER A 123 -0.35 -0.26 12.80
CA SER A 123 -1.55 0.12 13.55
C SER A 123 -2.60 -1.00 13.65
N ASP A 124 -2.63 -1.89 12.65
CA ASP A 124 -3.52 -3.05 12.53
C ASP A 124 -3.09 -4.27 13.36
N LYS A 125 -1.89 -4.24 13.95
CA LYS A 125 -1.26 -5.38 14.63
C LYS A 125 -1.10 -5.15 16.15
N ALA A 126 -1.93 -4.28 16.72
CA ALA A 126 -1.88 -3.86 18.12
C ALA A 126 -0.61 -3.07 18.52
N TYR A 127 0.13 -2.55 17.53
CA TYR A 127 1.17 -1.57 17.75
C TYR A 127 0.58 -0.17 17.94
N GLU A 128 1.36 0.74 18.54
CA GLU A 128 0.96 2.12 18.75
C GLU A 128 0.52 2.77 17.43
N GLN A 129 -0.71 3.30 17.43
CA GLN A 129 -1.29 3.99 16.28
C GLN A 129 -0.62 5.36 16.11
N PRO A 130 -0.26 5.76 14.88
CA PRO A 130 0.22 7.12 14.66
C PRO A 130 -0.91 8.11 14.92
N SER A 131 -0.55 9.29 15.44
CA SER A 131 -1.51 10.39 15.58
C SER A 131 -1.74 11.09 14.24
N LYS A 132 -2.88 11.78 14.08
CA LYS A 132 -3.14 12.66 12.91
C LYS A 132 -1.99 13.66 12.71
N ALA A 133 -1.57 14.34 13.78
CA ALA A 133 -0.51 15.34 13.74
C ALA A 133 0.83 14.75 13.27
N GLU A 134 1.17 13.54 13.72
CA GLU A 134 2.37 12.84 13.28
C GLU A 134 2.32 12.51 11.78
N LEU A 135 1.19 12.00 11.27
CA LEU A 135 1.05 11.71 9.84
C LEU A 135 1.12 12.99 9.00
N GLU A 136 0.50 14.08 9.46
CA GLU A 136 0.58 15.38 8.80
C GLU A 136 2.02 15.89 8.73
N GLU A 137 2.81 15.75 9.80
CA GLU A 137 4.22 16.12 9.82
C GLU A 137 5.05 15.28 8.84
N LEU A 138 4.78 13.98 8.77
CA LEU A 138 5.49 13.08 7.86
C LEU A 138 5.15 13.36 6.38
N LEU A 139 3.90 13.68 6.09
CA LEU A 139 3.38 13.92 4.74
C LEU A 139 3.66 15.33 4.23
N ALA A 140 3.68 16.35 5.08
CA ALA A 140 3.80 17.75 4.66
C ALA A 140 4.97 18.04 3.69
N PRO A 141 6.16 17.42 3.80
CA PRO A 141 7.25 17.67 2.87
C PRO A 141 7.20 16.82 1.59
N LEU A 142 6.33 15.81 1.52
CA LEU A 142 6.29 14.87 0.40
C LEU A 142 5.43 15.42 -0.74
N PRO A 143 5.90 15.39 -1.99
CA PRO A 143 5.06 15.73 -3.13
C PRO A 143 3.98 14.65 -3.32
N ASP A 144 2.71 15.08 -3.38
CA ASP A 144 1.54 14.19 -3.50
C ASP A 144 1.64 13.22 -4.68
N LYS A 145 2.19 13.68 -5.80
CA LYS A 145 2.41 12.89 -7.03
C LYS A 145 3.29 11.67 -6.82
N LEU A 146 4.29 11.76 -5.95
CA LEU A 146 5.28 10.70 -5.75
C LEU A 146 4.89 9.78 -4.59
N SER A 147 4.02 10.25 -3.70
CA SER A 147 3.60 9.57 -2.47
C SER A 147 2.29 8.77 -2.59
N ILE A 148 1.78 8.53 -3.81
CA ILE A 148 0.51 7.80 -4.04
C ILE A 148 0.45 6.49 -3.24
N ARG A 149 1.56 5.72 -3.14
CA ARG A 149 1.61 4.49 -2.34
C ARG A 149 1.38 4.75 -0.84
N ALA A 150 1.99 5.79 -0.28
CA ALA A 150 1.79 6.16 1.12
C ALA A 150 0.35 6.66 1.37
N TRP A 151 -0.22 7.42 0.44
CA TRP A 151 -1.61 7.88 0.54
C TRP A 151 -2.63 6.73 0.59
N GLN A 152 -2.31 5.53 0.10
CA GLN A 152 -3.17 4.34 0.29
C GLN A 152 -3.18 3.87 1.74
N GLU A 153 -2.01 3.82 2.35
CA GLU A 153 -1.85 3.39 3.74
C GLU A 153 -2.48 4.44 4.68
N VAL A 154 -2.32 5.72 4.36
CA VAL A 154 -2.98 6.84 5.05
C VAL A 154 -4.49 6.79 4.90
N ALA A 155 -5.02 6.54 3.69
CA ALA A 155 -6.46 6.39 3.49
C ALA A 155 -7.04 5.25 4.32
N LEU A 156 -6.37 4.10 4.37
CA LEU A 156 -6.80 2.97 5.18
C LEU A 156 -6.76 3.28 6.68
N TRP A 157 -5.70 3.94 7.16
CA TRP A 157 -5.60 4.40 8.55
C TRP A 157 -6.74 5.39 8.88
N ALA A 158 -6.99 6.36 8.00
CA ALA A 158 -8.01 7.38 8.21
C ALA A 158 -9.41 6.75 8.27
N PHE A 159 -9.69 5.80 7.38
CA PHE A 159 -10.94 5.06 7.36
C PHE A 159 -11.18 4.29 8.67
N ARG A 160 -10.16 3.58 9.17
CA ARG A 160 -10.25 2.82 10.43
C ARG A 160 -10.45 3.70 11.67
N ASN A 161 -9.90 4.91 11.64
CA ASN A 161 -9.95 5.86 12.76
C ASN A 161 -11.10 6.88 12.63
N ASN A 162 -11.96 6.74 11.62
CA ASN A 162 -13.03 7.70 11.30
C ASN A 162 -12.56 9.14 11.05
N GLU A 163 -11.36 9.31 10.49
CA GLU A 163 -10.74 10.60 10.18
C GLU A 163 -11.15 11.07 8.77
N LEU A 164 -12.37 11.58 8.63
CA LEU A 164 -12.95 11.93 7.32
C LEU A 164 -12.14 12.98 6.55
N GLU A 165 -11.64 14.01 7.24
CA GLU A 165 -10.84 15.07 6.59
C GLU A 165 -9.54 14.54 5.97
N VAL A 166 -8.87 13.61 6.65
CA VAL A 166 -7.63 13.00 6.15
C VAL A 166 -7.94 12.10 4.97
N LEU A 167 -9.05 11.37 5.03
CA LEU A 167 -9.51 10.51 3.94
C LEU A 167 -9.94 11.31 2.71
N GLU A 168 -10.58 12.46 2.90
CA GLU A 168 -10.94 13.39 1.82
C GLU A 168 -9.68 13.90 1.10
N ARG A 169 -8.67 14.34 1.85
CA ARG A 169 -7.38 14.74 1.27
C ARG A 169 -6.72 13.60 0.50
N ALA A 170 -6.72 12.38 1.05
CA ALA A 170 -6.20 11.22 0.33
C ALA A 170 -6.96 10.98 -0.98
N PHE A 171 -8.30 11.07 -0.95
CA PHE A 171 -9.14 10.93 -2.13
C PHE A 171 -8.84 12.00 -3.20
N GLU A 172 -8.67 13.27 -2.81
CA GLU A 172 -8.27 14.35 -3.71
C GLU A 172 -6.93 14.07 -4.41
N VAL A 173 -5.94 13.57 -3.67
CA VAL A 173 -4.64 13.17 -4.25
C VAL A 173 -4.83 12.11 -5.33
N PHE A 174 -5.71 11.13 -5.12
CA PHE A 174 -6.03 10.09 -6.11
C PHE A 174 -6.83 10.61 -7.32
N LEU A 175 -7.60 11.69 -7.17
CA LEU A 175 -8.29 12.35 -8.28
C LEU A 175 -7.33 13.15 -9.16
N ILE A 176 -6.39 13.89 -8.55
CA ILE A 176 -5.43 14.73 -9.26
C ILE A 176 -4.34 13.87 -9.92
N ASN A 177 -3.96 12.76 -9.27
CA ASN A 177 -2.86 11.89 -9.69
C ASN A 177 -3.34 10.45 -9.88
N PRO A 178 -4.21 10.18 -10.87
CA PRO A 178 -4.73 8.84 -11.09
C PRO A 178 -3.58 7.88 -11.44
N PRO A 179 -3.48 6.71 -10.80
CA PRO A 179 -2.49 5.71 -11.21
C PRO A 179 -2.80 5.22 -12.64
N SER A 180 -1.77 4.81 -13.40
CA SER A 180 -1.94 4.16 -14.73
C SER A 180 -2.95 3.01 -14.68
N LEU A 181 -3.58 2.59 -15.80
CA LEU A 181 -4.67 1.59 -15.98
C LEU A 181 -4.90 0.50 -14.89
N LEU A 182 -3.87 0.01 -14.19
CA LEU A 182 -3.95 -0.76 -12.94
C LEU A 182 -4.45 0.03 -11.71
N GLY A 183 -4.77 1.32 -11.87
CA GLY A 183 -5.18 2.29 -10.87
C GLY A 183 -6.65 2.25 -10.49
N GLN A 184 -7.48 1.56 -11.27
CA GLN A 184 -8.92 1.47 -11.01
C GLN A 184 -9.23 0.78 -9.67
N ALA A 185 -8.61 -0.35 -9.36
CA ALA A 185 -8.86 -1.06 -8.10
C ALA A 185 -8.42 -0.25 -6.88
N ARG A 186 -7.30 0.47 -6.99
CA ARG A 186 -6.75 1.32 -5.92
C ARG A 186 -7.61 2.56 -5.70
N TRP A 187 -7.98 3.23 -6.78
CA TRP A 187 -8.88 4.37 -6.75
C TRP A 187 -10.26 3.96 -6.22
N GLN A 188 -10.85 2.86 -6.73
CA GLN A 188 -12.16 2.37 -6.28
C GLN A 188 -12.14 2.06 -4.80
N ARG A 189 -11.04 1.50 -4.29
CA ARG A 189 -10.87 1.21 -2.88
C ARG A 189 -10.87 2.48 -2.02
N VAL A 190 -10.10 3.51 -2.38
CA VAL A 190 -10.09 4.80 -1.65
C VAL A 190 -11.44 5.51 -1.78
N ASN A 191 -12.04 5.47 -2.97
CA ASN A 191 -13.39 6.00 -3.22
C ASN A 191 -14.40 5.32 -2.29
N LEU A 192 -14.45 3.98 -2.24
CA LEU A 192 -15.37 3.27 -1.35
C LEU A 192 -15.16 3.65 0.12
N MET A 193 -13.91 3.75 0.59
CA MET A 193 -13.64 4.21 1.97
C MET A 193 -14.27 5.59 2.21
N TYR A 194 -14.04 6.55 1.31
CA TYR A 194 -14.59 7.91 1.43
C TYR A 194 -16.12 7.91 1.39
N GLN A 195 -16.74 7.18 0.46
CA GLN A 195 -18.20 7.09 0.35
C GLN A 195 -18.82 6.47 1.60
N LEU A 196 -18.21 5.40 2.15
CA LEU A 196 -18.69 4.75 3.37
C LEU A 196 -18.59 5.70 4.57
N LEU A 197 -17.44 6.37 4.74
CA LEU A 197 -17.23 7.22 5.91
C LEU A 197 -18.02 8.53 5.84
N SER A 198 -18.24 9.08 4.64
CA SER A 198 -19.06 10.28 4.42
C SER A 198 -20.57 9.99 4.42
N GLY A 199 -20.99 8.73 4.56
CA GLY A 199 -22.41 8.33 4.55
C GLY A 199 -23.08 8.43 3.18
N LYS A 200 -22.30 8.49 2.10
CA LYS A 200 -22.77 8.63 0.71
C LYS A 200 -22.75 7.33 -0.08
N ALA A 201 -22.14 6.27 0.47
CA ALA A 201 -22.06 4.97 -0.17
C ALA A 201 -23.44 4.38 -0.44
N THR A 202 -23.56 3.76 -1.61
CA THR A 202 -24.72 2.98 -2.03
C THR A 202 -24.36 1.50 -2.06
N ARG A 203 -25.39 0.65 -2.07
CA ARG A 203 -25.25 -0.79 -2.31
C ARG A 203 -24.42 -1.09 -3.57
N ARG A 204 -24.60 -0.28 -4.62
CA ARG A 204 -23.90 -0.44 -5.90
C ARG A 204 -22.38 -0.24 -5.75
N ASP A 205 -21.95 0.71 -4.93
CA ASP A 205 -20.52 0.97 -4.70
C ASP A 205 -19.84 -0.23 -4.01
N VAL A 206 -20.57 -0.88 -3.08
CA VAL A 206 -20.13 -2.11 -2.42
C VAL A 206 -20.03 -3.26 -3.42
N TYR A 207 -21.04 -3.44 -4.27
CA TYR A 207 -21.04 -4.43 -5.35
C TYR A 207 -19.84 -4.24 -6.30
N GLU A 208 -19.64 -3.02 -6.81
CA GLU A 208 -18.55 -2.69 -7.73
C GLU A 208 -17.17 -2.92 -7.09
N SER A 209 -17.06 -2.74 -5.77
CA SER A 209 -15.81 -3.03 -5.07
C SER A 209 -15.58 -4.53 -4.88
N LEU A 210 -16.63 -5.31 -4.58
CA LEU A 210 -16.55 -6.77 -4.46
C LEU A 210 -16.12 -7.46 -5.75
N ILE A 211 -16.64 -7.01 -6.91
CA ILE A 211 -16.28 -7.62 -8.20
C ILE A 211 -14.81 -7.45 -8.55
N LEU A 212 -14.16 -6.39 -8.04
CA LEU A 212 -12.75 -6.06 -8.29
C LEU A 212 -11.77 -6.74 -7.32
N LEU A 213 -12.24 -7.51 -6.34
CA LEU A 213 -11.36 -8.30 -5.48
C LEU A 213 -10.77 -9.46 -6.28
N GLU A 214 -9.44 -9.51 -6.36
CA GLU A 214 -8.71 -10.50 -7.17
C GLU A 214 -7.81 -11.42 -6.34
N ILE A 215 -7.35 -10.97 -5.17
CA ILE A 215 -6.34 -11.68 -4.38
C ILE A 215 -6.72 -11.78 -2.90
N ARG A 216 -6.21 -12.82 -2.22
CA ARG A 216 -6.49 -13.12 -0.81
C ARG A 216 -6.28 -11.92 0.13
N PRO A 217 -5.20 -11.12 0.01
CA PRO A 217 -5.01 -9.94 0.86
C PRO A 217 -6.14 -8.91 0.73
N GLN A 218 -6.63 -8.66 -0.48
CA GLN A 218 -7.72 -7.72 -0.72
C GLN A 218 -9.02 -8.22 -0.08
N LEU A 219 -9.34 -9.51 -0.24
CA LEU A 219 -10.52 -10.13 0.37
C LEU A 219 -10.47 -10.07 1.91
N SER A 220 -9.33 -10.44 2.50
CA SER A 220 -9.16 -10.42 3.96
C SER A 220 -9.33 -9.01 4.52
N GLU A 221 -8.75 -8.02 3.85
CA GLU A 221 -8.89 -6.63 4.24
C GLU A 221 -10.32 -6.11 4.05
N PHE A 222 -10.99 -6.47 2.96
CA PHE A 222 -12.39 -6.11 2.71
C PHE A 222 -13.30 -6.64 3.82
N ARG A 223 -13.18 -7.94 4.15
CA ARG A 223 -13.95 -8.58 5.23
C ARG A 223 -13.71 -7.93 6.59
N ARG A 224 -12.48 -7.51 6.86
CA ARG A 224 -12.10 -6.95 8.17
C ARG A 224 -12.47 -5.48 8.33
N ASN A 225 -12.21 -4.66 7.30
CA ASN A 225 -12.31 -3.21 7.42
C ASN A 225 -13.60 -2.66 6.80
N PHE A 226 -14.00 -3.16 5.63
CA PHE A 226 -15.10 -2.58 4.86
C PHE A 226 -16.44 -3.21 5.22
N TRP A 227 -16.49 -4.55 5.27
CA TRP A 227 -17.72 -5.29 5.48
C TRP A 227 -18.48 -4.88 6.76
N PRO A 228 -17.83 -4.72 7.93
CA PRO A 228 -18.52 -4.28 9.13
C PRO A 228 -19.19 -2.91 8.96
N LYS A 229 -18.51 -1.98 8.25
CA LYS A 229 -19.06 -0.65 7.96
C LYS A 229 -20.23 -0.70 6.98
N CYS A 230 -20.18 -1.58 5.99
CA CYS A 230 -21.31 -1.82 5.08
C CYS A 230 -22.54 -2.35 5.84
N VAL A 231 -22.34 -3.27 6.78
CA VAL A 231 -23.43 -3.80 7.64
C VAL A 231 -23.99 -2.70 8.54
N GLU A 232 -23.13 -1.92 9.20
CA GLU A 232 -23.52 -0.77 10.04
C GLU A 232 -24.43 0.21 9.29
N LEU A 233 -24.11 0.48 8.02
CA LEU A 233 -24.85 1.41 7.16
C LEU A 233 -26.08 0.79 6.47
N GLY A 234 -26.38 -0.49 6.72
CA GLY A 234 -27.51 -1.18 6.09
C GLY A 234 -27.36 -1.36 4.57
N LEU A 235 -26.12 -1.43 4.07
CA LEU A 235 -25.82 -1.58 2.64
C LEU A 235 -25.75 -3.03 2.19
N VAL A 236 -25.82 -3.98 3.11
CA VAL A 236 -25.67 -5.42 2.88
C VAL A 236 -27.04 -6.10 2.74
N ASP A 237 -27.19 -6.90 1.70
CA ASP A 237 -28.32 -7.80 1.48
C ASP A 237 -27.83 -9.21 1.14
N ASN A 238 -28.78 -10.15 1.02
CA ASN A 238 -28.48 -11.57 0.73
C ASN A 238 -27.66 -11.73 -0.55
N GLU A 239 -27.91 -10.93 -1.59
CA GLU A 239 -27.18 -11.01 -2.85
C GLU A 239 -25.71 -10.61 -2.69
N LEU A 240 -25.41 -9.57 -1.89
CA LEU A 240 -24.03 -9.18 -1.61
C LEU A 240 -23.30 -10.19 -0.70
N GLU A 241 -24.02 -10.82 0.24
CA GLU A 241 -23.47 -11.91 1.06
C GLU A 241 -23.07 -13.10 0.18
N GLU A 242 -23.96 -13.53 -0.72
CA GLU A 242 -23.68 -14.59 -1.68
C GLU A 242 -22.50 -14.23 -2.59
N LEU A 243 -22.43 -12.99 -3.09
CA LEU A 243 -21.32 -12.53 -3.92
C LEU A 243 -19.98 -12.56 -3.17
N LEU A 244 -19.95 -12.10 -1.92
CA LEU A 244 -18.75 -12.12 -1.10
C LEU A 244 -18.26 -13.56 -0.85
N GLU A 245 -19.18 -14.50 -0.65
CA GLU A 245 -18.83 -15.90 -0.46
C GLU A 245 -18.36 -16.58 -1.76
N GLN A 246 -19.02 -16.31 -2.89
CA GLN A 246 -18.55 -16.75 -4.21
C GLN A 246 -17.15 -16.21 -4.52
N LYS A 247 -16.89 -14.92 -4.26
CA LYS A 247 -15.55 -14.32 -4.44
C LYS A 247 -14.52 -14.96 -3.52
N SER A 248 -14.89 -15.25 -2.27
CA SER A 248 -14.03 -15.97 -1.34
C SER A 248 -13.62 -17.34 -1.90
N GLN A 249 -14.58 -18.13 -2.38
CA GLN A 249 -14.31 -19.44 -2.95
C GLN A 249 -13.44 -19.38 -4.21
N GLN A 250 -13.69 -18.41 -5.10
CA GLN A 250 -12.89 -18.20 -6.32
C GLN A 250 -11.43 -17.88 -5.96
N ILE A 251 -11.21 -16.90 -5.08
CA ILE A 251 -9.88 -16.45 -4.66
C ILE A 251 -9.15 -17.54 -3.87
N MET A 252 -9.86 -18.32 -3.05
CA MET A 252 -9.26 -19.40 -2.26
C MET A 252 -8.89 -20.61 -3.12
N SER A 253 -9.70 -20.97 -4.12
CA SER A 253 -9.46 -22.09 -5.03
C SER A 253 -8.46 -21.79 -6.16
N GLY A 254 -8.10 -20.51 -6.36
CA GLY A 254 -7.23 -20.08 -7.46
C GLY A 254 -7.89 -20.18 -8.84
N GLN A 255 -9.21 -20.37 -8.90
CA GLN A 255 -9.96 -20.39 -10.16
C GLN A 255 -10.10 -18.97 -10.70
N SER A 256 -9.74 -18.79 -11.98
CA SER A 256 -9.94 -17.53 -12.69
C SER A 256 -11.39 -17.42 -13.17
N ASP A 257 -12.00 -16.25 -12.99
CA ASP A 257 -13.37 -15.95 -13.41
C ASP A 257 -13.56 -16.18 -14.93
N PRO A 258 -14.52 -17.03 -15.38
CA PRO A 258 -14.78 -17.25 -16.80
C PRO A 258 -15.28 -15.99 -17.54
N ALA A 259 -15.81 -14.97 -16.84
CA ALA A 259 -16.14 -13.67 -17.44
C ALA A 259 -14.88 -12.89 -17.88
N ARG A 260 -13.71 -13.24 -17.33
CA ARG A 260 -12.41 -12.66 -17.67
C ARG A 260 -11.97 -13.07 -19.06
N GLU A 261 -12.11 -14.34 -19.44
CA GLU A 261 -11.75 -14.83 -20.79
C GLU A 261 -12.53 -14.13 -21.91
N ARG A 262 -13.76 -13.67 -21.62
CA ARG A 262 -14.57 -12.95 -22.60
C ARG A 262 -14.11 -11.49 -22.79
N ARG A 263 -13.67 -10.81 -21.72
CA ARG A 263 -13.18 -9.41 -21.79
C ARG A 263 -11.77 -9.29 -22.34
N THR A 264 -10.86 -10.22 -22.05
CA THR A 264 -9.51 -10.20 -22.68
C THR A 264 -9.54 -10.57 -24.15
N LYS A 265 -10.46 -11.46 -24.58
CA LYS A 265 -10.63 -11.78 -26.01
C LYS A 265 -11.27 -10.65 -26.81
N SER A 266 -12.14 -9.82 -26.22
CA SER A 266 -12.70 -8.66 -26.92
C SER A 266 -11.71 -7.51 -27.07
N PHE A 267 -10.77 -7.34 -26.14
CA PHE A 267 -9.74 -6.28 -26.20
C PHE A 267 -8.56 -6.61 -27.13
N LEU A 268 -8.31 -7.89 -27.41
CA LEU A 268 -7.30 -8.34 -28.38
C LEU A 268 -7.89 -8.61 -29.78
N GLY A 269 -9.17 -8.26 -29.97
CA GLY A 269 -9.95 -8.52 -31.17
C GLY A 269 -10.65 -7.29 -31.70
N THR A 270 -9.97 -6.14 -31.77
CA THR A 270 -10.26 -5.00 -32.66
C THR A 270 -8.98 -4.22 -32.91
#